data_AF-A0A2J9KQL5-F1
#
_entry.id   AF-A0A2J9KQL5-F1
#
_cell.length_a   1.000
_cell.length_b   1.000
_cell.length_c   1.000
_cell.angle_alpha   90.00
_cell.angle_beta   90.00
_cell.angle_gamma   90.00
#
_symmetry.space_group_name_H-M   'P 1'
#
loop_
_entity.id
_entity.type
_entity.pdbx_description
1 polymer ?
#
loop_
_entity_poly.entity_id
_entity_poly.type
_entity_poly.pdbx_seq_one_letter_code
_entity_poly.pdbx_strand_id
1 'polypeptide(L)'
;MTSIEEFMNAQGLTDEILDQMAAPYENGDFELSGGTVHVGSHIDAVGKKRVTVVYPAADTRRVAALARAQGVRPSDIYRTALSQYLERKPSVV
;
A
#
# COMPACT_ATOMS: atom_id res chain seq x y z
N MET A 1 14.14 -25.63 -13.32
CA MET A 1 13.93 -24.95 -12.03
C MET A 1 15.06 -25.46 -11.16
N THR A 2 16.10 -24.66 -10.96
CA THR A 2 17.24 -25.05 -10.12
C THR A 2 16.76 -25.14 -8.69
N SER A 3 17.12 -26.22 -7.98
CA SER A 3 16.76 -26.35 -6.57
C SER A 3 17.54 -25.32 -5.74
N ILE A 4 17.04 -25.01 -4.54
CA ILE A 4 17.75 -24.14 -3.60
C ILE A 4 19.13 -24.74 -3.26
N GLU A 5 19.20 -26.06 -3.12
CA GLU A 5 20.44 -26.80 -2.86
C GLU A 5 21.46 -26.66 -3.99
N GLU A 6 21.03 -26.73 -5.26
CA GLU A 6 21.89 -26.52 -6.43
C GLU A 6 22.43 -25.08 -6.47
N PHE A 7 21.61 -24.10 -6.13
CA PHE A 7 22.02 -22.71 -6.05
C PHE A 7 23.03 -22.47 -4.92
N MET A 8 22.76 -23.01 -3.73
CA MET A 8 23.65 -22.89 -2.57
C MET A 8 25.02 -23.50 -2.85
N ASN A 9 25.04 -24.71 -3.44
CA ASN A 9 26.28 -25.37 -3.81
C ASN A 9 27.06 -24.59 -4.88
N ALA A 10 26.37 -24.03 -5.88
CA ALA A 10 26.99 -23.20 -6.91
C ALA A 10 27.59 -21.89 -6.36
N GLN A 11 27.05 -21.36 -5.26
CA GLN A 11 27.56 -20.16 -4.59
C GLN A 11 28.52 -20.48 -3.43
N GLY A 12 28.78 -21.76 -3.14
CA GLY A 12 29.61 -22.18 -2.01
C GLY A 12 29.01 -21.81 -0.64
N LEU A 13 27.68 -21.66 -0.57
CA LEU A 13 26.95 -21.34 0.65
C LEU A 13 26.56 -22.63 1.37
N THR A 14 27.03 -22.79 2.60
CA THR A 14 26.54 -23.82 3.52
C THR A 14 25.50 -23.23 4.46
N ASP A 15 24.73 -24.10 5.12
CA ASP A 15 23.75 -23.70 6.13
C ASP A 15 24.43 -22.91 7.26
N GLU A 16 25.63 -23.31 7.69
CA GLU A 16 26.38 -22.59 8.75
C GLU A 16 26.77 -21.18 8.33
N ILE A 17 27.08 -20.97 7.04
CA ILE A 17 27.37 -19.64 6.50
C ILE A 17 26.11 -18.79 6.49
N LEU A 18 24.96 -19.37 6.13
CA LEU A 18 23.68 -18.68 6.16
C LEU A 18 23.30 -18.27 7.59
N ASP A 19 23.44 -19.18 8.56
CA ASP A 19 23.20 -18.91 9.98
C ASP A 19 24.12 -17.80 10.49
N GLN A 20 25.40 -17.83 10.12
CA GLN A 20 26.35 -16.79 10.50
C GLN A 20 26.00 -15.42 9.88
N MET A 21 25.53 -15.41 8.63
CA MET A 21 25.09 -14.18 7.95
C MET A 21 23.76 -13.64 8.50
N ALA A 22 22.88 -14.53 9.00
CA ALA A 22 21.59 -14.17 9.58
C ALA A 22 21.71 -13.66 11.03
N ALA A 23 22.68 -14.14 11.80
CA ALA A 23 22.84 -13.85 13.23
C ALA A 23 22.76 -12.36 13.62
N PRO A 24 23.35 -11.39 12.88
CA PRO A 24 23.22 -9.96 13.21
C PRO A 24 21.79 -9.44 13.05
N TYR A 25 21.04 -9.94 12.08
CA TYR A 25 19.64 -9.55 11.86
C TYR A 25 18.70 -10.16 12.90
N GLU A 26 18.97 -11.39 13.34
CA GLU A 26 18.17 -12.09 14.36
C GLU A 26 18.38 -11.51 15.76
N ASN A 27 19.62 -11.14 16.09
CA ASN A 27 19.97 -10.54 17.37
C ASN A 27 19.75 -9.02 17.42
N GLY A 28 19.37 -8.41 16.28
CA GLY A 28 19.17 -6.97 16.16
C GLY A 28 20.46 -6.14 16.19
N ASP A 29 21.61 -6.78 16.01
CA ASP A 29 22.97 -6.19 16.02
C ASP A 29 23.46 -5.90 14.59
N PHE A 30 22.56 -5.38 13.75
CA PHE A 30 22.89 -4.98 12.39
C PHE A 30 23.03 -3.45 12.32
N GLU A 31 24.06 -2.98 11.62
CA GLU A 31 24.20 -1.55 11.36
C GLU A 31 23.10 -1.10 10.39
N LEU A 32 22.21 -0.23 10.88
CA LEU A 32 21.32 0.53 10.01
C LEU A 32 22.21 1.41 9.14
N SER A 33 22.39 1.04 7.86
CA SER A 33 22.98 1.96 6.89
C SER A 33 22.23 3.30 7.00
N GLY A 34 22.96 4.41 7.07
CA GLY A 34 22.40 5.76 7.31
C GLY A 34 21.40 6.26 6.26
N GLY A 35 20.97 5.39 5.34
CA GLY A 35 19.79 5.60 4.52
C GLY A 35 18.54 5.73 5.41
N THR A 36 17.66 6.66 5.03
CA THR A 36 16.39 6.85 5.72
C THR A 36 15.55 5.58 5.63
N VAL A 37 15.41 4.85 6.73
CA VAL A 37 14.44 3.77 6.84
C VAL A 37 13.06 4.41 6.90
N HIS A 38 12.33 4.36 5.78
CA HIS A 38 10.94 4.77 5.73
C HIS A 38 10.08 3.73 6.46
N VAL A 39 9.94 3.90 7.77
CA VAL A 39 9.04 3.07 8.59
C VAL A 39 7.60 3.41 8.19
N GLY A 40 6.98 2.50 7.45
CA GLY A 40 5.64 2.67 6.89
C GLY A 40 5.70 2.96 5.40
N SER A 41 5.54 1.91 4.59
CA SER A 41 5.30 2.06 3.17
C SER A 41 4.00 2.87 2.97
N HIS A 42 4.03 3.87 2.08
CA HIS A 42 2.82 4.56 1.60
C HIS A 42 1.93 3.66 0.73
N ILE A 43 2.38 2.42 0.54
CA ILE A 43 1.78 1.37 -0.25
C ILE A 43 1.21 0.35 0.74
N ASP A 44 -0.11 0.13 0.71
CA ASP A 44 -0.71 -1.01 1.41
C ASP A 44 -0.16 -2.33 0.84
N ALA A 45 -0.43 -3.48 1.49
CA ALA A 45 0.02 -4.79 1.00
C ALA A 45 -0.43 -5.14 -0.44
N VAL A 46 -1.24 -4.28 -1.09
CA VAL A 46 -1.85 -4.45 -2.41
C VAL A 46 -1.29 -3.47 -3.45
N GLY A 47 -0.22 -2.73 -3.15
CA GLY A 47 0.39 -1.84 -4.15
C GLY A 47 -0.32 -0.49 -4.31
N LYS A 48 -1.25 -0.12 -3.42
CA LYS A 48 -2.06 1.11 -3.61
C LYS A 48 -1.57 2.27 -2.75
N LYS A 49 -1.36 3.41 -3.41
CA LYS A 49 -1.06 4.70 -2.78
C LYS A 49 -2.22 5.11 -1.89
N ARG A 50 -2.01 5.17 -0.57
CA ARG A 50 -2.98 5.79 0.35
C ARG A 50 -2.91 7.32 0.22
N VAL A 51 -4.04 7.93 -0.09
CA VAL A 51 -4.20 9.40 -0.09
C VAL A 51 -5.25 9.74 0.97
N THR A 52 -4.83 10.44 2.02
CA THR A 52 -5.76 10.99 3.02
C THR A 52 -6.37 12.25 2.44
N VAL A 53 -7.69 12.25 2.25
CA VAL A 53 -8.43 13.44 1.79
C VAL A 53 -9.26 13.98 2.95
N VAL A 54 -9.08 15.26 3.25
CA VAL A 54 -9.85 15.98 4.27
C VAL A 54 -11.00 16.71 3.59
N TYR A 55 -12.23 16.43 4.03
CA TYR A 55 -13.44 17.06 3.53
C TYR A 55 -14.08 17.96 4.59
N PRO A 56 -14.71 19.07 4.20
CA PRO A 56 -15.55 19.85 5.11
C PRO A 56 -16.65 18.98 5.73
N ALA A 57 -16.89 19.16 7.03
CA ALA A 57 -17.89 18.37 7.76
C ALA A 57 -19.32 18.58 7.24
N ALA A 58 -19.62 19.76 6.68
CA ALA A 58 -20.91 20.04 6.07
C ALA A 58 -21.20 19.13 4.87
N ASP A 59 -20.18 18.89 4.04
CA ASP A 59 -20.32 18.07 2.82
C ASP A 59 -20.49 16.60 3.17
N THR A 60 -19.73 16.10 4.16
CA THR A 60 -19.86 14.70 4.61
C THR A 60 -21.24 14.45 5.22
N ARG A 61 -21.79 15.40 6.01
CA ARG A 61 -23.16 15.33 6.53
C ARG A 61 -24.20 15.31 5.42
N ARG A 62 -24.05 16.16 4.40
CA ARG A 62 -24.95 16.21 3.24
C ARG A 62 -24.95 14.88 2.49
N VAL A 63 -23.78 14.29 2.23
CA VAL A 63 -23.67 12.99 1.57
C VAL A 63 -24.32 11.89 2.40
N ALA A 64 -24.11 11.89 3.73
CA ALA A 64 -24.75 10.93 4.60
C ALA A 64 -26.29 11.03 4.58
N ALA A 65 -26.84 12.25 4.54
CA ALA A 65 -28.28 12.47 4.42
C ALA A 65 -28.84 11.96 3.08
N LEU A 66 -28.14 12.23 1.97
CA LEU A 66 -28.53 11.75 0.64
C LEU A 66 -28.50 10.22 0.55
N ALA A 67 -27.44 9.60 1.08
CA ALA A 67 -27.28 8.15 1.11
C ALA A 67 -28.43 7.48 1.88
N ARG A 68 -28.80 8.03 3.04
CA ARG A 68 -29.95 7.55 3.83
C ARG A 68 -31.26 7.70 3.09
N ALA A 69 -31.51 8.86 2.47
CA ALA A 69 -32.73 9.11 1.72
C ALA A 69 -32.89 8.16 0.51
N GLN A 70 -31.77 7.73 -0.08
CA GLN A 70 -31.74 6.83 -1.24
C GLN A 70 -31.59 5.35 -0.88
N GLY A 71 -31.37 5.02 0.40
CA GLY A 71 -31.12 3.63 0.83
C GLY A 71 -29.81 3.04 0.31
N VAL A 72 -28.82 3.88 -0.01
CA VAL A 72 -27.52 3.46 -0.58
C VAL A 72 -26.37 3.81 0.37
N ARG A 73 -25.15 3.36 0.05
CA ARG A 73 -23.98 3.74 0.83
C ARG A 73 -23.47 5.13 0.42
N PRO A 74 -22.85 5.90 1.32
CA PRO A 74 -22.19 7.16 0.98
C PRO A 74 -21.20 7.06 -0.18
N SER A 75 -20.49 5.92 -0.30
CA SER A 75 -19.56 5.67 -1.41
C SER A 75 -20.24 5.64 -2.77
N ASP A 76 -21.49 5.21 -2.84
CA ASP A 76 -22.26 5.16 -4.08
C ASP A 76 -22.68 6.58 -4.52
N ILE A 77 -22.96 7.48 -3.58
CA ILE A 77 -23.18 8.92 -3.85
C ILE A 77 -21.91 9.56 -4.44
N TYR A 78 -20.74 9.31 -3.84
CA TYR A 78 -19.48 9.84 -4.35
C TYR A 78 -19.14 9.31 -5.75
N ARG A 79 -19.38 8.02 -6.02
CA ARG A 79 -19.16 7.45 -7.35
C ARG A 79 -20.06 8.08 -8.40
N THR A 80 -21.34 8.25 -8.11
CA THR A 80 -22.28 8.91 -9.02
C THR A 80 -21.88 10.35 -9.30
N ALA A 81 -21.49 11.10 -8.26
CA ALA A 81 -21.00 12.47 -8.43
C ALA A 81 -19.73 12.54 -9.30
N LEU A 82 -18.81 11.58 -9.12
CA LEU A 82 -17.60 11.47 -9.94
C LEU A 82 -17.95 11.15 -11.41
N SER A 83 -18.83 10.17 -11.67
CA SER A 83 -19.26 9.83 -13.03
C SER A 83 -19.86 11.04 -13.74
N GLN A 84 -20.78 11.76 -13.09
CA GLN A 84 -21.40 12.97 -13.64
C GLN A 84 -20.37 14.08 -13.91
N TYR A 85 -19.35 14.22 -13.05
CA TYR A 85 -18.29 15.19 -13.26
C TYR A 85 -17.40 14.84 -14.46
N LEU A 86 -17.08 13.54 -14.62
CA LEU A 86 -16.28 13.06 -15.74
C LEU A 86 -17.04 13.17 -17.07
N GLU A 87 -18.33 12.86 -17.09
CA GLU A 87 -19.20 13.03 -18.27
C GLU A 87 -19.32 14.49 -18.71
N ARG A 88 -19.28 15.44 -17.76
CA ARG A 88 -19.35 16.88 -18.04
C ARG A 88 -18.03 17.48 -18.47
N LYS A 89 -16.90 16.83 -18.18
CA LYS A 89 -15.60 17.30 -18.63
C LYS A 89 -15.38 16.84 -20.08
N PRO A 90 -15.08 17.74 -21.02
CA PRO A 90 -14.59 17.30 -22.31
C PRO A 90 -13.33 16.47 -22.06
N SER A 91 -13.30 15.27 -22.62
CA SER A 91 -12.12 14.43 -22.64
C SER A 91 -10.97 15.26 -23.21
N VAL A 92 -10.03 15.63 -22.34
CA VAL A 92 -8.75 16.19 -22.77
C VAL A 92 -8.00 15.02 -23.39
N VAL A 93 -8.14 14.89 -24.72
CA VAL A 93 -7.29 14.06 -25.56
C VAL A 93 -6.07 14.89 -25.93
#